data_AF-A0A2V5VNG0-F1
#
_entry.id   AF-A0A2V5VNG0-F1
#
_cell.length_a   1.000
_cell.length_b   1.000
_cell.length_c   1.000
_cell.angle_alpha   90.00
_cell.angle_beta   90.00
_cell.angle_gamma   90.00
#
_symmetry.space_group_name_H-M   'P 1'
#
loop_
_entity.id
_entity.type
_entity.pdbx_description
1 polymer ?
#
loop_
_entity_poly.entity_id
_entity_poly.type
_entity_poly.pdbx_seq_one_letter_code
_entity_poly.pdbx_strand_id
1 'polypeptide(L)'
;MGRIIKALASDARAPELTEKCDGLIRDIRRIPPDLTEMEISRRIGDLAAKQFSWAKNDDGSLVRGLRQLANAIDRVRKLKSGGVAAFSEHPKLKARLENVIEECKAAGLFLVPVGELEDWSTELMKDGPSRERKAEWTNEFVKRMRQEPSRAKDIIDFVTAVDTFHGMVAGKLATIDLAAG
;
A
#
# COMPACT_ATOMS: atom_id res chain seq x y z
N MET A 1 3.85 4.85 -11.73
CA MET A 1 4.16 6.08 -10.97
C MET A 1 4.43 7.28 -11.88
N GLY A 2 5.43 7.23 -12.77
CA GLY A 2 5.92 8.42 -13.49
C GLY A 2 4.87 9.24 -14.28
N ARG A 3 3.87 8.61 -14.93
CA ARG A 3 2.79 9.35 -15.61
C ARG A 3 1.89 10.13 -14.64
N ILE A 4 1.59 9.57 -13.47
CA ILE A 4 0.76 10.21 -12.44
C ILE A 4 1.52 11.36 -11.79
N ILE A 5 2.80 11.13 -11.45
CA ILE A 5 3.66 12.17 -10.88
C ILE A 5 3.79 13.36 -11.84
N LYS A 6 4.00 13.11 -13.13
CA LYS A 6 4.04 14.18 -14.15
C LYS A 6 2.73 14.96 -14.31
N ALA A 7 1.59 14.33 -14.03
CA ALA A 7 0.29 14.99 -14.14
C ALA A 7 -0.03 15.86 -12.91
N LEU A 8 0.57 15.57 -11.75
CA LEU A 8 0.22 16.20 -10.46
C LEU A 8 1.30 17.15 -9.94
N ALA A 9 2.59 16.80 -10.13
CA ALA A 9 3.70 17.66 -9.74
C ALA A 9 4.03 18.64 -10.86
N SER A 10 4.60 19.80 -10.51
CA SER A 10 5.18 20.70 -11.50
C SER A 10 6.26 19.99 -12.32
N ASP A 11 6.41 20.40 -13.59
CA ASP A 11 7.37 19.78 -14.52
C ASP A 11 8.80 19.71 -13.97
N ALA A 12 9.18 20.63 -13.08
CA ALA A 12 10.48 20.64 -12.41
C ALA A 12 10.62 19.60 -11.29
N ARG A 13 9.55 19.28 -10.53
CA ARG A 13 9.60 18.33 -9.39
C ARG A 13 9.27 16.89 -9.79
N ALA A 14 8.56 16.70 -10.88
CA ALA A 14 8.16 15.37 -11.35
C ALA A 14 9.34 14.40 -11.62
N PRO A 15 10.47 14.84 -12.23
CA PRO A 15 11.64 13.98 -12.45
C PRO A 15 12.29 13.54 -11.13
N GLU A 16 12.51 14.48 -10.21
CA GLU A 16 13.15 14.20 -8.92
C GLU A 16 12.34 13.19 -8.09
N LEU A 17 11.03 13.38 -8.01
CA LEU A 17 10.16 12.48 -7.25
C LEU A 17 10.09 11.08 -7.91
N THR A 18 10.09 11.02 -9.24
CA THR A 18 10.15 9.75 -9.97
C THR A 18 11.45 9.00 -9.66
N GLU A 19 12.59 9.69 -9.68
CA GLU A 19 13.89 9.10 -9.37
C GLU A 19 13.96 8.58 -7.92
N LYS A 20 13.40 9.33 -6.96
CA LYS A 20 13.30 8.89 -5.57
C LYS A 20 12.47 7.61 -5.43
N CYS A 21 11.31 7.53 -6.10
CA CYS A 21 10.48 6.32 -6.14
C CYS A 21 11.24 5.14 -6.75
N ASP A 22 11.93 5.32 -7.88
CA ASP A 22 12.68 4.27 -8.55
C ASP A 22 13.89 3.79 -7.70
N GLY A 23 14.55 4.72 -7.01
CA GLY A 23 15.57 4.42 -6.01
C GLY A 23 15.05 3.52 -4.89
N LEU A 24 13.89 3.85 -4.32
CA LEU A 24 13.24 3.03 -3.29
C LEU A 24 12.89 1.63 -3.79
N ILE A 25 12.34 1.50 -4.99
CA ILE A 25 12.02 0.19 -5.57
C ILE A 25 13.29 -0.65 -5.77
N ARG A 26 14.39 -0.04 -6.19
CA ARG A 26 15.69 -0.74 -6.29
C ARG A 26 16.17 -1.22 -4.93
N ASP A 27 16.04 -0.40 -3.89
CA ASP A 27 16.46 -0.77 -2.54
C ASP A 27 15.59 -1.86 -1.92
N ILE A 28 14.27 -1.81 -2.12
CA ILE A 28 13.35 -2.88 -1.72
C ILE A 28 13.73 -4.20 -2.41
N ARG A 29 14.05 -4.16 -3.71
CA ARG A 29 14.46 -5.35 -4.48
C ARG A 29 15.83 -5.91 -4.06
N ARG A 30 16.62 -5.19 -3.27
CA ARG A 30 17.87 -5.71 -2.69
C ARG A 30 17.65 -6.52 -1.42
N ILE A 31 16.49 -6.38 -0.78
CA ILE A 31 16.13 -7.21 0.36
C ILE A 31 15.89 -8.63 -0.17
N PRO A 32 16.48 -9.67 0.44
CA PRO A 32 16.23 -11.05 0.03
C PRO A 32 14.73 -11.37 0.16
N PRO A 33 14.18 -12.24 -0.71
CA PRO A 33 12.82 -12.74 -0.54
C PRO A 33 12.65 -13.46 0.81
N ASP A 34 11.39 -13.62 1.24
CA ASP A 34 11.08 -14.28 2.51
C ASP A 34 11.44 -15.78 2.51
N LEU A 35 11.61 -16.37 1.32
CA LEU A 35 12.03 -17.76 1.14
C LEU A 35 13.40 -17.83 0.46
N THR A 36 14.22 -18.77 0.92
CA THR A 36 15.48 -19.12 0.27
C THR A 36 15.23 -19.85 -1.05
N GLU A 37 16.23 -19.85 -1.94
CA GLU A 37 16.18 -20.60 -3.21
C GLU A 37 15.93 -22.10 -2.99
N MET A 38 16.51 -22.67 -1.91
CA MET A 38 16.30 -24.07 -1.54
C MET A 38 14.85 -24.35 -1.16
N GLU A 39 14.23 -23.47 -0.37
CA GLU A 39 12.81 -23.62 0.02
C GLU A 39 11.86 -23.46 -1.16
N ILE A 40 12.15 -22.53 -2.06
CA ILE A 40 11.39 -22.34 -3.30
C ILE A 40 11.47 -23.60 -4.15
N SER A 41 12.68 -24.11 -4.38
CA SER A 41 12.94 -25.31 -5.18
C SER A 41 12.21 -26.52 -4.59
N ARG A 42 12.27 -26.70 -3.26
CA ARG A 42 11.54 -27.75 -2.56
C ARG A 42 10.03 -27.64 -2.79
N ARG A 43 9.45 -26.46 -2.59
CA ARG A 43 8.00 -26.26 -2.71
C ARG A 43 7.51 -26.39 -4.15
N ILE A 44 8.30 -26.00 -5.14
CA ILE A 44 8.01 -26.26 -6.57
C ILE A 44 8.02 -27.77 -6.83
N GLY A 45 9.03 -28.48 -6.33
CA GLY A 45 9.11 -29.95 -6.41
C GLY A 45 7.89 -30.62 -5.78
N ASP A 46 7.49 -30.19 -4.58
CA ASP A 46 6.30 -30.69 -3.87
C ASP A 46 5.01 -30.46 -4.67
N LEU A 47 4.87 -29.32 -5.35
CA LEU A 47 3.74 -29.05 -6.23
C LEU A 47 3.78 -29.91 -7.49
N ALA A 48 4.95 -30.11 -8.09
CA ALA A 48 5.12 -30.90 -9.31
C ALA A 48 4.91 -32.41 -9.08
N ALA A 49 5.25 -32.92 -7.89
CA ALA A 49 5.08 -34.32 -7.52
C ALA A 49 3.61 -34.70 -7.21
N LYS A 50 2.73 -33.71 -7.01
CA LYS A 50 1.31 -33.97 -6.75
C LYS A 50 0.60 -34.42 -8.02
N GLN A 51 -0.19 -35.49 -7.89
CA GLN A 51 -1.13 -35.88 -8.94
C GLN A 51 -2.38 -35.00 -8.83
N PHE A 52 -2.60 -34.15 -9.83
CA PHE A 52 -3.78 -33.29 -9.91
C PHE A 52 -4.88 -33.95 -10.74
N SER A 53 -6.13 -33.83 -10.28
CA SER A 53 -7.31 -34.23 -11.02
C SER A 53 -8.21 -33.02 -11.27
N TRP A 54 -8.39 -32.65 -12.54
CA TRP A 54 -9.31 -31.57 -12.92
C TRP A 54 -10.75 -31.89 -12.57
N ALA A 55 -11.14 -33.16 -12.58
CA ALA A 55 -12.46 -33.61 -12.14
C ALA A 55 -12.72 -33.33 -10.64
N LYS A 56 -11.66 -33.17 -9.84
CA LYS A 56 -11.75 -32.83 -8.40
C LYS A 56 -11.54 -31.34 -8.12
N ASN A 57 -11.45 -30.50 -9.16
CA ASN A 57 -11.10 -29.08 -9.04
C ASN A 57 -9.74 -28.85 -8.34
N ASP A 58 -8.78 -29.76 -8.54
CA ASP A 58 -7.46 -29.62 -7.94
C ASP A 58 -6.65 -28.45 -8.56
N ASP A 59 -7.08 -27.91 -9.70
CA ASP A 59 -6.58 -26.68 -10.32
C ASP A 59 -6.62 -25.50 -9.37
N GLY A 60 -7.70 -25.35 -8.58
CA GLY A 60 -7.79 -24.30 -7.58
C GLY A 60 -6.73 -24.43 -6.49
N SER A 61 -6.35 -25.65 -6.10
CA SER A 61 -5.28 -25.90 -5.13
C SER A 61 -3.90 -25.60 -5.71
N LEU A 62 -3.66 -26.01 -6.96
CA LEU A 62 -2.41 -25.74 -7.69
C LEU A 62 -2.20 -24.23 -7.89
N VAL A 63 -3.22 -23.53 -8.38
CA VAL A 63 -3.17 -22.08 -8.60
C VAL A 63 -2.92 -21.34 -7.28
N ARG A 64 -3.54 -21.76 -6.17
CA ARG A 64 -3.27 -21.17 -4.84
C ARG A 64 -1.83 -21.39 -4.41
N GLY A 65 -1.29 -22.60 -4.57
CA GLY A 65 0.10 -22.90 -4.23
C GLY A 65 1.11 -22.09 -5.05
N LEU A 66 0.92 -22.02 -6.37
CA LEU A 66 1.77 -21.22 -7.26
C LEU A 66 1.69 -19.73 -6.94
N ARG A 67 0.49 -19.21 -6.64
CA ARG A 67 0.34 -17.82 -6.19
C ARG A 67 1.09 -17.57 -4.90
N GLN A 68 0.98 -18.45 -3.89
CA GLN A 68 1.73 -18.32 -2.64
C GLN A 68 3.24 -18.28 -2.85
N LEU A 69 3.77 -19.07 -3.78
CA LEU A 69 5.19 -19.03 -4.15
C LEU A 69 5.58 -17.74 -4.86
N ALA A 70 4.84 -17.35 -5.90
CA ALA A 70 5.10 -16.10 -6.61
C ALA A 70 5.09 -14.90 -5.64
N ASN A 71 4.15 -14.94 -4.70
CA ASN A 71 3.99 -13.95 -3.65
C ASN A 71 5.21 -13.89 -2.70
N ALA A 72 5.72 -15.05 -2.26
CA ALA A 72 6.89 -15.12 -1.39
C ALA A 72 8.19 -14.67 -2.07
N ILE A 73 8.24 -14.69 -3.41
CA ILE A 73 9.39 -14.26 -4.21
C ILE A 73 9.30 -12.78 -4.61
N ASP A 74 8.08 -12.23 -4.72
CA ASP A 74 7.87 -10.81 -5.02
C ASP A 74 8.36 -9.94 -3.86
N ARG A 75 9.60 -9.46 -3.97
CA ARG A 75 10.25 -8.58 -2.98
C ARG A 75 9.48 -7.27 -2.73
N VAL A 76 8.67 -6.82 -3.69
CA VAL A 76 7.85 -5.61 -3.53
C VAL A 76 6.55 -5.93 -2.78
N ARG A 77 6.17 -7.21 -2.66
CA ARG A 77 4.96 -7.62 -1.94
C ARG A 77 4.96 -7.16 -0.49
N LYS A 78 6.11 -7.19 0.19
CA LYS A 78 6.25 -6.73 1.58
C LYS A 78 5.72 -5.29 1.75
N LEU A 79 6.00 -4.42 0.77
CA LEU A 79 5.42 -3.07 0.71
C LEU A 79 3.92 -3.10 0.41
N LYS A 80 3.46 -3.94 -0.52
CA LYS A 80 2.04 -4.04 -0.88
C LYS A 80 1.15 -4.58 0.25
N SER A 81 1.65 -5.47 1.11
CA SER A 81 0.84 -6.13 2.13
C SER A 81 0.99 -5.54 3.52
N GLY A 82 2.06 -4.81 3.81
CA GLY A 82 2.26 -4.21 5.13
C GLY A 82 2.67 -2.73 5.09
N GLY A 83 2.68 -2.13 3.90
CA GLY A 83 2.98 -0.71 3.73
C GLY A 83 4.36 -0.33 4.26
N VAL A 84 4.44 0.88 4.81
CA VAL A 84 5.65 1.42 5.43
C VAL A 84 6.06 0.61 6.66
N ALA A 85 5.08 0.15 7.46
CA ALA A 85 5.32 -0.56 8.71
C ALA A 85 6.06 -1.89 8.51
N ALA A 86 5.89 -2.53 7.36
CA ALA A 86 6.59 -3.77 6.99
C ALA A 86 8.11 -3.64 7.02
N PHE A 87 8.66 -2.42 6.89
CA PHE A 87 10.10 -2.16 6.88
C PHE A 87 10.65 -1.69 8.24
N SER A 88 9.96 -1.99 9.35
CA SER A 88 10.42 -1.59 10.70
C SER A 88 11.81 -2.13 11.06
N GLU A 89 12.20 -3.28 10.51
CA GLU A 89 13.55 -3.86 10.64
C GLU A 89 14.62 -3.14 9.79
N HIS A 90 14.20 -2.26 8.88
CA HIS A 90 15.05 -1.49 7.97
C HIS A 90 14.80 0.02 8.16
N PRO A 91 15.21 0.61 9.31
CA PRO A 91 14.80 1.97 9.70
C PRO A 91 15.18 3.05 8.67
N LYS A 92 16.33 2.92 8.00
CA LYS A 92 16.74 3.84 6.92
C LYS A 92 15.81 3.77 5.71
N LEU A 93 15.35 2.57 5.33
CA LEU A 93 14.43 2.39 4.21
C LEU A 93 13.03 2.88 4.57
N LYS A 94 12.57 2.56 5.79
CA LYS A 94 11.31 3.06 6.35
C LYS A 94 11.25 4.59 6.34
N ALA A 95 12.26 5.27 6.89
CA ALA A 95 12.32 6.73 6.90
C ALA A 95 12.31 7.35 5.49
N ARG A 96 12.97 6.70 4.51
CA ARG A 96 12.94 7.14 3.12
C ARG A 96 11.56 6.94 2.47
N LEU A 97 10.86 5.86 2.78
CA LEU A 97 9.48 5.64 2.34
C LEU A 97 8.55 6.74 2.91
N GLU A 98 8.64 7.00 4.21
CA GLU A 98 7.88 8.06 4.90
C GLU A 98 8.14 9.44 4.26
N ASN A 99 9.40 9.77 3.99
CA ASN A 99 9.74 11.02 3.35
C ASN A 99 9.16 11.14 1.92
N VAL A 100 9.25 10.08 1.11
CA VAL A 100 8.67 10.10 -0.25
C VAL A 100 7.15 10.23 -0.21
N ILE A 101 6.47 9.64 0.77
CA ILE A 101 5.03 9.83 0.97
C ILE A 101 4.70 11.30 1.27
N GLU A 102 5.43 11.95 2.17
CA GLU A 102 5.20 13.37 2.47
C GLU A 102 5.54 14.29 1.29
N GLU A 103 6.59 13.98 0.52
CA GLU A 103 6.92 14.71 -0.70
C GLU A 103 5.84 14.55 -1.78
N CYS A 104 5.28 13.34 -1.94
CA CYS A 104 4.16 13.09 -2.86
C CYS A 104 2.93 13.89 -2.42
N LYS A 105 2.61 13.87 -1.12
CA LYS A 105 1.49 14.62 -0.53
C LYS A 105 1.64 16.13 -0.76
N ALA A 106 2.84 16.68 -0.60
CA ALA A 106 3.12 18.08 -0.91
C ALA A 106 2.94 18.44 -2.40
N ALA A 107 3.01 17.44 -3.28
CA ALA A 107 2.74 17.56 -4.72
C ALA A 107 1.28 17.19 -5.10
N GLY A 108 0.39 16.96 -4.13
CA GLY A 108 -1.00 16.58 -4.37
C GLY A 108 -1.22 15.10 -4.70
N LEU A 109 -0.20 14.26 -4.54
CA LEU A 109 -0.31 12.82 -4.69
C LEU A 109 -0.37 12.15 -3.30
N PHE A 110 -1.56 11.69 -2.92
CA PHE A 110 -1.79 11.07 -1.61
C PHE A 110 -1.59 9.56 -1.70
N LEU A 111 -0.48 9.08 -1.15
CA LEU A 111 -0.18 7.65 -1.05
C LEU A 111 -0.65 7.12 0.30
N VAL A 112 -1.38 6.01 0.27
CA VAL A 112 -1.79 5.28 1.48
C VAL A 112 -0.53 4.64 2.11
N PRO A 113 -0.22 4.90 3.39
CA PRO A 113 0.99 4.40 4.04
C PRO A 113 0.91 2.92 4.44
N VAL A 114 -0.28 2.33 4.40
CA VAL A 114 -0.52 0.90 4.66
C VAL A 114 -0.58 0.09 3.36
N GLY A 115 -0.42 -1.22 3.47
CA GLY A 115 -0.44 -2.11 2.31
C GLY A 115 -1.84 -2.25 1.72
N GLU A 116 -2.79 -2.68 2.55
CA GLU A 116 -4.19 -2.84 2.20
C GLU A 116 -5.06 -1.85 2.99
N LEU A 117 -6.22 -1.45 2.44
CA LEU A 117 -7.10 -0.51 3.14
C LEU A 117 -7.66 -1.11 4.44
N GLU A 118 -7.74 -2.43 4.51
CA GLU A 118 -8.15 -3.19 5.67
C GLU A 118 -7.08 -3.20 6.80
N ASP A 119 -5.86 -2.73 6.52
CA ASP A 119 -4.77 -2.56 7.50
C ASP A 119 -4.76 -1.20 8.19
N TRP A 120 -5.69 -0.31 7.84
CA TRP A 120 -5.92 0.87 8.65
C TRP A 120 -6.61 0.52 9.97
N SER A 121 -6.27 1.27 11.01
CA SER A 121 -6.92 1.24 12.32
C SER A 121 -7.12 -0.18 12.86
N THR A 122 -6.10 -1.05 12.73
CA THR A 122 -6.18 -2.48 13.11
C THR A 122 -6.66 -2.67 14.55
N GLU A 123 -6.23 -1.80 15.46
CA GLU A 123 -6.65 -1.82 16.85
C GLU A 123 -8.16 -1.56 17.02
N LEU A 124 -8.81 -0.79 16.15
CA LEU A 124 -10.27 -0.58 16.17
C LEU A 124 -11.03 -1.89 15.85
N MET A 125 -10.44 -2.74 15.00
CA MET A 125 -11.03 -3.97 14.48
C MET A 125 -10.49 -5.25 15.10
N LYS A 126 -9.68 -5.16 16.16
CA LYS A 126 -9.01 -6.30 16.80
C LYS A 126 -9.96 -7.45 17.18
N ASP A 127 -11.16 -7.12 17.63
CA ASP A 127 -12.23 -8.06 17.98
C ASP A 127 -13.44 -7.95 17.02
N GLY A 128 -13.16 -7.62 15.76
CA GLY A 128 -14.15 -7.44 14.70
C GLY A 128 -14.42 -8.72 13.90
N PRO A 129 -15.38 -8.66 12.96
CA PRO A 129 -15.58 -9.69 11.94
C PRO A 129 -14.29 -9.97 11.16
N SER A 130 -14.18 -11.17 10.58
CA SER A 130 -13.07 -11.51 9.67
C SER A 130 -13.06 -10.58 8.44
N ARG A 131 -11.87 -10.19 7.97
CA ARG A 131 -11.67 -9.44 6.72
C ARG A 131 -12.18 -10.19 5.48
N GLU A 132 -12.29 -11.52 5.56
CA GLU A 132 -12.86 -12.33 4.48
C GLU A 132 -14.38 -12.06 4.30
N ARG A 133 -15.06 -11.60 5.36
CA ARG A 133 -16.47 -11.17 5.34
C ARG A 133 -16.55 -9.67 5.04
N LYS A 134 -16.07 -9.25 3.86
CA LYS A 134 -15.87 -7.83 3.48
C LYS A 134 -17.03 -6.91 3.85
N ALA A 135 -18.26 -7.24 3.44
CA ALA A 135 -19.41 -6.38 3.68
C ALA A 135 -19.66 -6.12 5.17
N GLU A 136 -19.51 -7.17 5.99
CA GLU A 136 -19.71 -7.07 7.43
C GLU A 136 -18.55 -6.38 8.14
N TRP A 137 -17.32 -6.70 7.73
CA TRP A 137 -16.13 -6.00 8.19
C TRP A 137 -16.27 -4.49 7.96
N THR A 138 -16.68 -4.08 6.75
CA THR A 138 -16.89 -2.67 6.40
C THR A 138 -17.98 -2.01 7.22
N ASN A 139 -19.13 -2.68 7.40
CA ASN A 139 -20.23 -2.14 8.19
C ASN A 139 -19.85 -1.94 9.66
N GLU A 140 -19.18 -2.94 10.25
CA GLU A 140 -18.71 -2.86 11.63
C GLU A 140 -17.61 -1.80 11.78
N PHE A 141 -16.68 -1.72 10.82
CA PHE A 141 -15.65 -0.69 10.79
C PHE A 141 -16.25 0.72 10.84
N VAL A 142 -17.19 1.02 9.94
CA VAL A 142 -17.85 2.34 9.88
C VAL A 142 -18.60 2.64 11.17
N LYS A 143 -19.28 1.66 11.74
CA LYS A 143 -19.98 1.80 13.02
C LYS A 143 -19.01 2.13 14.15
N ARG A 144 -17.92 1.37 14.30
CA ARG A 144 -16.91 1.59 15.36
C ARG A 144 -16.18 2.91 15.17
N MET A 145 -15.81 3.27 13.94
CA MET A 145 -15.17 4.56 13.63
C MET A 145 -16.03 5.75 14.07
N ARG A 146 -17.36 5.67 13.92
CA ARG A 146 -18.29 6.70 14.39
C ARG A 146 -18.37 6.79 15.91
N GLN A 147 -18.21 5.67 16.61
CA GLN A 147 -18.28 5.59 18.06
C GLN A 147 -16.96 5.99 18.73
N GLU A 148 -15.83 5.61 18.14
CA GLU A 148 -14.48 5.79 18.69
C GLU A 148 -13.53 6.39 17.63
N PRO A 149 -13.77 7.61 17.14
CA PRO A 149 -12.99 8.20 16.04
C PRO A 149 -11.50 8.34 16.37
N SER A 150 -11.14 8.55 17.64
CA SER A 150 -9.73 8.64 18.08
C SER A 150 -8.92 7.36 17.80
N ARG A 151 -9.58 6.20 17.70
CA ARG A 151 -8.95 4.91 17.36
C ARG A 151 -8.84 4.68 15.85
N ALA A 152 -9.48 5.51 15.04
CA ALA A 152 -9.33 5.57 13.58
C ALA A 152 -8.53 6.80 13.13
N LYS A 153 -7.66 7.32 14.01
CA LYS A 153 -6.91 8.56 13.80
C LYS A 153 -6.14 8.55 12.49
N ASP A 154 -5.56 7.42 12.14
CA ASP A 154 -4.80 7.25 10.92
C ASP A 154 -5.64 7.56 9.66
N ILE A 155 -6.84 6.97 9.51
CA ILE A 155 -7.72 7.27 8.37
C ILE A 155 -8.20 8.72 8.41
N ILE A 156 -8.59 9.20 9.59
CA ILE A 156 -9.10 10.57 9.77
C ILE A 156 -8.03 11.59 9.39
N ASP A 157 -6.80 11.41 9.85
CA ASP A 157 -5.66 12.27 9.52
C ASP A 157 -5.40 12.27 8.00
N PHE A 158 -5.48 11.09 7.35
CA PHE A 158 -5.32 10.97 5.91
C PHE A 158 -6.40 11.75 5.14
N VAL A 159 -7.67 11.54 5.47
CA VAL A 159 -8.79 12.25 4.83
C VAL A 159 -8.70 13.75 5.08
N THR A 160 -8.35 14.17 6.30
CA THR A 160 -8.17 15.57 6.66
C THR A 160 -7.03 16.22 5.85
N ALA A 161 -5.94 15.50 5.63
CA ALA A 161 -4.84 15.97 4.81
C ALA A 161 -5.23 16.17 3.34
N VAL A 162 -6.04 15.25 2.78
CA VAL A 162 -6.59 15.38 1.43
C VAL A 162 -7.50 16.61 1.33
N ASP A 163 -8.43 16.76 2.27
CA ASP A 163 -9.38 17.87 2.30
C ASP A 163 -8.68 19.22 2.44
N THR A 164 -7.70 19.31 3.36
CA THR A 164 -6.88 20.52 3.56
C THR A 164 -6.17 20.92 2.27
N PHE A 165 -5.59 19.97 1.54
CA PHE A 165 -4.92 20.26 0.27
C PHE A 165 -5.90 20.78 -0.79
N HIS A 166 -7.06 20.16 -0.93
CA HIS A 166 -8.09 20.65 -1.87
C HIS A 166 -8.57 22.06 -1.51
N GLY A 167 -8.80 22.34 -0.22
CA GLY A 167 -9.15 23.68 0.25
C GLY A 167 -8.08 24.72 -0.07
N MET A 168 -6.80 24.38 0.12
CA MET A 168 -5.67 25.26 -0.24
C MET A 168 -5.61 25.55 -1.75
N VAL A 169 -5.83 24.53 -2.59
CA VAL A 169 -5.82 24.69 -4.05
C VAL A 169 -6.99 25.56 -4.51
N ALA A 170 -8.19 25.31 -3.99
CA ALA A 170 -9.38 26.11 -4.30
C ALA A 170 -9.19 27.58 -3.90
N GLY A 171 -8.63 27.83 -2.70
CA GLY A 171 -8.32 29.19 -2.25
C GLY A 171 -7.31 29.91 -3.14
N LYS A 172 -6.25 29.23 -3.61
CA LYS A 172 -5.27 29.82 -4.53
C LYS A 172 -5.87 30.22 -5.88
N LEU A 173 -6.78 29.42 -6.43
CA LEU A 173 -7.46 29.73 -7.69
C LEU A 173 -8.36 30.97 -7.54
N ALA A 174 -9.13 31.05 -6.45
CA ALA A 174 -9.98 32.20 -6.18
C ALA A 174 -9.20 33.52 -6.03
N THR A 175 -8.00 33.49 -5.44
CA THR A 175 -7.16 34.70 -5.29
C THR A 175 -6.52 35.15 -6.61
N ILE A 176 -6.25 34.23 -7.53
CA ILE A 176 -5.71 34.56 -8.87
C ILE A 176 -6.77 35.26 -9.72
N ASP A 177 -8.01 34.78 -9.69
CA ASP A 177 -9.13 35.39 -10.43
C ASP A 177 -9.45 36.82 -9.93
N LEU A 178 -9.26 37.08 -8.64
CA LEU A 178 -9.44 38.42 -8.04
C LEU A 178 -8.29 39.40 -8.34
N ALA A 179 -7.10 38.90 -8.69
CA ALA A 179 -5.95 39.73 -9.05
C ALA A 179 -5.86 40.04 -10.55
N ALA A 180 -6.69 39.36 -11.37
CA ALA A 180 -6.75 39.51 -12.83
C ALA A 180 -7.94 40.36 -13.32
N GLY A 181 -8.80 40.83 -12.42
CA GLY A 181 -9.93 41.74 -12.69
C GLY A 181 -9.71 43.12 -12.08
#